data_AF-A0A0G1LH06-F1
#
_entry.id   AF-A0A0G1LH06-F1
#
_cell.length_a   1.000
_cell.length_b   1.000
_cell.length_c   1.000
_cell.angle_alpha   90.00
_cell.angle_beta   90.00
_cell.angle_gamma   90.00
#
_symmetry.space_group_name_H-M   'P 1'
#
loop_
_entity.id
_entity.type
_entity.pdbx_description
1 polymer ?
#
loop_
_entity_poly.entity_id
_entity_poly.type
_entity_poly.pdbx_seq_one_letter_code
_entity_poly.pdbx_strand_id
1 'polypeptide(L)'
;MEVDTKNSGDRARDKASDGLVVTENALAVVFGPNAYGKTNLLEAIFLMSVGDSFRAKRTEEMVRFGEELGRVGGQIIDEKGELMTIEVIVNGGVVMGKVVNKRKYIIDGVSKRRKDLVGLLPLVLFRPEDVELISGSPDVRRKFLDKVLLQTDKSYDHSLTTYEQALRRRNKL
;
A
#
# COMPACT_ATOMS: atom_id res chain seq x y z
N MET A 1 6.09 9.51 7.75
CA MET A 1 5.06 8.80 8.55
C MET A 1 4.57 9.80 9.57
N GLU A 2 3.42 10.42 9.35
CA GLU A 2 2.95 11.51 10.22
C GLU A 2 2.04 10.94 11.32
N VAL A 3 2.41 11.16 12.58
CA VAL A 3 1.61 10.81 13.77
C VAL A 3 1.01 12.10 14.28
N ASP A 4 -0.26 12.33 13.98
CA ASP A 4 -0.96 13.57 14.35
C ASP A 4 -1.68 13.39 15.69
N THR A 5 -1.02 13.77 16.78
CA THR A 5 -1.66 13.93 18.09
C THR A 5 -2.07 15.40 18.26
N LYS A 6 -3.38 15.68 18.23
CA LYS A 6 -3.92 16.99 18.58
C LYS A 6 -3.65 17.31 20.05
N ASN A 7 -2.92 18.41 20.30
CA ASN A 7 -3.18 19.22 21.49
C ASN A 7 -2.97 20.70 21.18
N SER A 8 -3.91 21.51 21.66
CA SER A 8 -4.05 22.95 21.45
C SER A 8 -2.92 23.76 22.10
N GLY A 9 -2.41 24.77 21.39
CA GLY A 9 -1.53 25.79 21.97
C GLY A 9 -0.58 26.39 20.94
N ASP A 10 -0.91 27.61 20.53
CA ASP A 10 -0.20 28.49 19.62
C ASP A 10 1.35 28.44 19.72
N ARG A 11 1.99 28.11 18.60
CA ARG A 11 3.30 28.58 18.18
C ARG A 11 3.54 28.13 16.74
N ALA A 12 3.57 29.11 15.84
CA ALA A 12 4.18 29.02 14.53
C ALA A 12 5.59 28.41 14.67
N ARG A 13 5.70 27.12 14.35
CA ARG A 13 6.94 26.41 14.12
C ARG A 13 6.76 25.70 12.80
N ASP A 14 7.59 26.06 11.84
CA ASP A 14 7.94 25.23 10.69
C ASP A 14 8.02 23.76 11.14
N LYS A 15 6.96 22.99 10.88
CA LYS A 15 7.01 21.54 10.96
C LYS A 15 7.69 21.10 9.67
N ALA A 16 9.02 21.02 9.68
CA ALA A 16 9.71 20.11 8.78
C ALA A 16 9.12 18.72 9.04
N SER A 17 8.26 18.27 8.15
CA SER A 17 7.60 16.97 8.27
C SER A 17 8.64 15.87 8.04
N ASP A 18 8.71 14.91 8.95
CA ASP A 18 9.52 13.69 8.79
C ASP A 18 8.99 12.88 7.59
N GLY A 19 9.50 13.22 6.40
CA GLY A 19 9.15 12.66 5.10
C GLY A 19 10.38 12.16 4.36
N LEU A 20 10.23 11.05 3.63
CA LEU A 20 11.23 10.61 2.67
C LEU A 20 10.91 11.27 1.32
N VAL A 21 11.81 12.10 0.82
CA VAL A 21 11.73 12.65 -0.54
C VAL A 21 12.67 11.84 -1.43
N VAL A 22 12.14 11.31 -2.52
CA VAL A 22 12.92 10.60 -3.55
C VAL A 22 12.69 11.32 -4.87
N THR A 23 13.77 11.72 -5.53
CA THR A 23 13.74 12.39 -6.84
C THR A 23 14.06 11.40 -7.95
N GLU A 24 13.87 11.80 -9.21
CA GLU A 24 14.26 10.98 -10.37
C GLU A 24 15.74 10.58 -10.30
N ASN A 25 16.02 9.32 -10.66
CA ASN A 25 17.36 8.71 -10.67
C ASN A 25 18.09 8.67 -9.31
N ALA A 26 17.37 8.85 -8.20
CA ALA A 26 17.98 8.80 -6.87
C ALA A 26 17.97 7.39 -6.26
N LEU A 27 19.12 6.94 -5.78
CA LEU A 27 19.22 5.80 -4.86
C LEU A 27 18.94 6.28 -3.43
N ALA A 28 17.81 5.88 -2.87
CA ALA A 28 17.49 6.12 -1.47
C ALA A 28 17.94 4.93 -0.60
N VAL A 29 18.90 5.16 0.30
CA VAL A 29 19.38 4.13 1.23
C VAL A 29 18.78 4.36 2.61
N VAL A 30 17.99 3.40 3.08
CA VAL A 30 17.42 3.39 4.44
C VAL A 30 18.18 2.38 5.28
N PHE A 31 18.94 2.85 6.27
CA PHE A 31 19.77 2.01 7.14
C PHE A 31 19.47 2.27 8.62
N GLY A 32 19.93 1.36 9.48
CA GLY A 32 19.70 1.39 10.93
C GLY A 32 19.55 -0.01 11.51
N PRO A 33 19.37 -0.16 12.82
CA PRO A 33 19.22 -1.46 13.45
C PRO A 33 17.91 -2.17 13.04
N ASN A 34 17.85 -3.49 13.22
CA ASN A 34 16.62 -4.26 12.97
C ASN A 34 15.49 -3.80 13.87
N ALA A 35 14.24 -3.94 13.40
CA ALA A 35 13.02 -3.49 14.09
C ALA A 35 12.83 -1.97 14.26
N TYR A 36 13.68 -1.12 13.66
CA TYR A 36 13.51 0.35 13.64
C TYR A 36 12.55 0.85 12.55
N GLY A 37 11.66 0.00 12.02
CA GLY A 37 10.63 0.43 11.07
C GLY A 37 11.03 0.53 9.60
N LYS A 38 12.25 0.12 9.21
CA LYS A 38 12.69 0.09 7.80
C LYS A 38 11.72 -0.70 6.91
N THR A 39 11.32 -1.90 7.34
CA THR A 39 10.33 -2.72 6.62
C THR A 39 8.95 -2.10 6.64
N ASN A 40 8.57 -1.38 7.71
CA ASN A 40 7.28 -0.66 7.78
C ASN A 40 7.24 0.50 6.78
N LEU A 41 8.37 1.17 6.53
CA LEU A 41 8.48 2.20 5.50
C LEU A 41 8.28 1.61 4.10
N LEU A 42 8.94 0.49 3.79
CA LEU A 42 8.71 -0.21 2.52
C LEU A 42 7.27 -0.71 2.39
N GLU A 43 6.66 -1.19 3.48
CA GLU A 43 5.24 -1.58 3.53
C GLU A 43 4.31 -0.40 3.28
N ALA A 44 4.61 0.78 3.80
CA ALA A 44 3.83 1.99 3.53
C ALA A 44 3.87 2.39 2.05
N ILE A 45 5.06 2.36 1.42
CA ILE A 45 5.23 2.63 -0.01
C ILE A 45 4.48 1.58 -0.85
N PHE A 46 4.65 0.31 -0.51
CA PHE A 46 3.95 -0.80 -1.17
C PHE A 46 2.43 -0.68 -1.06
N LEU A 47 1.93 -0.28 0.11
CA LEU A 47 0.51 -0.07 0.36
C LEU A 47 -0.07 1.07 -0.50
N MET A 48 0.67 2.16 -0.69
CA MET A 48 0.26 3.27 -1.58
C MET A 48 0.22 2.88 -3.06
N SER A 49 1.03 1.91 -3.47
CA SER A 49 1.09 1.42 -4.86
C SER A 49 0.04 0.35 -5.17
N VAL A 50 -0.08 -0.66 -4.31
CA VAL A 50 -0.85 -1.88 -4.61
C VAL A 50 -2.19 -1.92 -3.83
N GLY A 51 -2.34 -1.04 -2.82
CA GLY A 51 -3.50 -1.01 -1.94
C GLY A 51 -3.59 -2.22 -0.98
N ASP A 52 -2.49 -2.97 -0.83
CA ASP A 52 -2.40 -4.13 0.06
C ASP A 52 -1.03 -4.22 0.74
N SER A 53 -0.93 -4.99 1.82
CA SER A 53 0.35 -5.30 2.47
C SER A 53 0.99 -6.54 1.82
N PHE A 54 2.32 -6.53 1.74
CA PHE A 54 3.08 -7.71 1.34
C PHE A 54 3.37 -8.69 2.48
N ARG A 55 3.12 -8.31 3.75
CA ARG A 55 3.44 -9.11 4.93
C ARG A 55 2.27 -9.35 5.89
N ALA A 56 1.37 -8.38 6.04
CA ALA A 56 0.29 -8.44 7.01
C ALA A 56 -0.79 -9.42 6.51
N LYS A 57 -1.21 -10.33 7.38
CA LYS A 57 -2.31 -11.26 7.06
C LYS A 57 -3.67 -10.63 7.36
N ARG A 58 -3.67 -9.67 8.29
CA ARG A 58 -4.86 -8.97 8.77
C ARG A 58 -4.61 -7.47 8.71
N THR A 59 -5.59 -6.69 8.25
CA THR A 59 -5.44 -5.23 8.13
C THR A 59 -5.16 -4.56 9.47
N GLU A 60 -5.64 -5.16 10.56
CA GLU A 60 -5.45 -4.69 11.94
C GLU A 60 -3.99 -4.75 12.39
N GLU A 61 -3.18 -5.67 11.83
CA GLU A 61 -1.74 -5.78 12.10
C GLU A 61 -0.94 -4.59 11.55
N MET A 62 -1.56 -3.80 10.67
CA MET A 62 -0.97 -2.60 10.06
C MET A 62 -1.25 -1.33 10.90
N VAL A 63 -2.13 -1.43 11.90
CA VAL A 63 -2.48 -0.31 12.78
C VAL A 63 -1.56 -0.32 13.99
N ARG A 64 -1.13 0.86 14.44
CA ARG A 64 -0.30 1.00 15.62
C ARG A 64 -1.05 0.48 16.85
N PHE A 65 -0.35 -0.23 17.74
CA PHE A 65 -0.94 -0.70 18.99
C PHE A 65 -1.53 0.47 19.80
N GLY A 66 -2.78 0.30 20.26
CA GLY A 66 -3.53 1.33 20.98
C GLY A 66 -4.27 2.34 20.10
N GLU A 67 -4.07 2.31 18.78
CA GLU A 67 -4.75 3.18 17.82
C GLU A 67 -5.89 2.45 17.09
N GLU A 68 -6.93 3.17 16.69
CA GLU A 68 -8.04 2.60 15.88
C GLU A 68 -7.75 2.60 14.38
N LEU A 69 -6.89 3.53 13.92
CA LEU A 69 -6.65 3.84 12.51
C LEU A 69 -5.15 4.02 12.25
N GLY A 70 -4.70 3.59 11.07
CA GLY A 70 -3.42 3.96 10.48
C GLY A 70 -3.64 4.72 9.19
N ARG A 71 -2.77 5.69 8.89
CA ARG A 71 -2.76 6.43 7.61
C ARG A 71 -1.36 6.42 7.04
N VAL A 72 -1.25 6.11 5.76
CA VAL A 72 -0.05 6.33 4.95
C VAL A 72 -0.42 7.24 3.80
N GLY A 73 0.49 8.12 3.42
CA GLY A 73 0.28 9.02 2.30
C GLY A 73 1.59 9.60 1.79
N GLY A 74 1.55 10.08 0.56
CA GLY A 74 2.70 10.64 -0.13
C GLY A 74 2.27 11.34 -1.41
N GLN A 75 3.18 12.15 -1.94
CA GLN A 75 3.01 12.81 -3.23
C GLN A 75 3.85 12.08 -4.28
N ILE A 76 3.28 11.90 -5.45
CA ILE A 76 3.94 11.31 -6.62
C ILE A 76 3.79 12.27 -7.81
N ILE A 77 4.66 12.09 -8.80
CA ILE A 77 4.51 12.72 -10.10
C ILE A 77 3.90 11.66 -11.01
N ASP A 78 2.77 11.97 -11.63
CA ASP A 78 2.09 11.05 -12.55
C ASP A 78 2.76 11.00 -13.94
N GLU A 79 2.23 10.17 -14.84
CA GLU A 79 2.77 10.02 -16.21
C GLU A 79 2.72 11.33 -17.04
N LYS A 80 1.93 12.32 -16.63
CA LYS A 80 1.80 13.63 -17.28
C LYS A 80 2.71 14.68 -16.65
N GLY A 81 3.45 14.35 -15.60
CA GLY A 81 4.26 15.29 -14.85
C GLY A 81 3.48 16.09 -13.80
N GLU A 82 2.23 15.71 -13.50
CA GLU A 82 1.40 16.40 -12.52
C GLU A 82 1.60 15.83 -11.12
N LEU A 83 1.62 16.72 -10.13
CA LEU A 83 1.72 16.32 -8.73
C LEU A 83 0.38 15.73 -8.27
N MET A 84 0.42 14.51 -7.75
CA MET A 84 -0.74 13.79 -7.25
C MET A 84 -0.50 13.34 -5.81
N THR A 85 -1.53 13.37 -4.97
CA THR A 85 -1.47 12.86 -3.59
C THR A 85 -2.21 11.53 -3.48
N ILE A 86 -1.52 10.51 -2.98
CA ILE A 86 -2.10 9.19 -2.69
C ILE A 86 -2.11 8.97 -1.19
N GLU A 87 -3.22 8.48 -0.66
CA GLU A 87 -3.32 8.06 0.73
C GLU A 87 -4.11 6.76 0.90
N VAL A 88 -3.71 5.98 1.89
CA VAL A 88 -4.41 4.77 2.32
C VAL A 88 -4.62 4.82 3.83
N ILE A 89 -5.88 4.71 4.23
CA ILE A 89 -6.29 4.59 5.62
C ILE A 89 -6.63 3.12 5.90
N VAL A 90 -6.09 2.56 6.96
CA VAL A 90 -6.30 1.17 7.41
C VAL A 90 -6.88 1.15 8.84
N ASN A 91 -7.73 0.17 9.16
CA ASN A 91 -8.33 0.04 10.50
C ASN A 91 -8.72 -1.39 10.89
N GLY A 92 -9.16 -1.49 12.15
CA GLY A 92 -9.73 -2.64 12.87
C GLY A 92 -10.94 -3.34 12.27
N GLY A 93 -11.62 -2.73 11.29
CA GLY A 93 -12.99 -3.08 10.89
C GLY A 93 -14.07 -2.52 11.83
N VAL A 94 -13.68 -2.01 12.99
CA VAL A 94 -14.55 -1.26 13.92
C VAL A 94 -13.81 0.01 14.33
N VAL A 95 -14.46 1.15 14.17
CA VAL A 95 -13.94 2.47 14.56
C VAL A 95 -15.06 3.19 15.31
N MET A 96 -14.78 3.70 16.51
CA MET A 96 -15.80 4.34 17.37
C MET A 96 -17.06 3.48 17.56
N GLY A 97 -16.90 2.16 17.70
CA GLY A 97 -18.00 1.20 17.87
C GLY A 97 -18.83 0.91 16.62
N LYS A 98 -18.48 1.46 15.45
CA LYS A 98 -19.19 1.22 14.18
C LYS A 98 -18.38 0.32 13.26
N VAL A 99 -19.06 -0.62 12.60
CA VAL A 99 -18.44 -1.45 11.56
C VAL A 99 -18.12 -0.57 10.35
N VAL A 100 -16.86 -0.58 9.93
CA VAL A 100 -16.36 0.21 8.81
C VAL A 100 -15.53 -0.65 7.86
N ASN A 101 -15.37 -0.19 6.63
CA ASN A 101 -14.43 -0.81 5.70
C ASN A 101 -13.02 -0.71 6.27
N LYS A 102 -12.31 -1.85 6.30
CA LYS A 102 -10.94 -1.95 6.83
C LYS A 102 -9.93 -1.07 6.09
N ARG A 103 -10.24 -0.66 4.86
CA ARG A 103 -9.38 0.17 4.02
C ARG A 103 -10.18 1.25 3.31
N LYS A 104 -9.58 2.45 3.23
CA LYS A 104 -10.07 3.58 2.44
C LYS A 104 -8.92 4.15 1.62
N TYR A 105 -9.14 4.33 0.32
CA TYR A 105 -8.16 4.87 -0.62
C TYR A 105 -8.58 6.28 -1.01
N ILE A 106 -7.63 7.21 -1.02
CA ILE A 106 -7.86 8.61 -1.29
C ILE A 106 -6.84 9.06 -2.34
N ILE A 107 -7.32 9.69 -3.41
CA ILE A 107 -6.50 10.31 -4.45
C ILE A 107 -6.95 11.77 -4.55
N ASP A 108 -6.01 12.70 -4.35
CA ASP A 108 -6.26 14.16 -4.34
C ASP A 108 -7.44 14.56 -3.44
N GLY A 109 -7.48 13.98 -2.23
CA GLY A 109 -8.54 14.23 -1.25
C GLY A 109 -9.88 13.55 -1.54
N VAL A 110 -10.03 12.88 -2.68
CA VAL A 110 -11.27 12.21 -3.09
C VAL A 110 -11.20 10.71 -2.79
N SER A 111 -12.27 10.16 -2.19
CA SER A 111 -12.36 8.72 -1.93
C SER A 111 -12.48 7.94 -3.24
N LYS A 112 -11.65 6.90 -3.39
CA LYS A 112 -11.57 6.05 -4.59
C LYS A 112 -11.61 4.57 -4.25
N ARG A 113 -11.75 3.71 -5.26
CA ARG A 113 -11.64 2.26 -5.11
C ARG A 113 -10.18 1.84 -5.24
N ARG A 114 -9.83 0.67 -4.70
CA ARG A 114 -8.47 0.11 -4.82
C ARG A 114 -7.98 0.07 -6.28
N LYS A 115 -8.84 -0.35 -7.20
CA LYS A 115 -8.54 -0.43 -8.64
C LYS A 115 -8.20 0.91 -9.29
N ASP A 116 -8.63 2.02 -8.70
CA ASP A 116 -8.34 3.36 -9.22
C ASP A 116 -6.95 3.83 -8.75
N LEU A 117 -6.40 3.20 -7.70
CA LEU A 117 -5.06 3.46 -7.16
C LEU A 117 -3.99 2.57 -7.80
N VAL A 118 -4.33 1.29 -8.05
CA VAL A 118 -3.40 0.33 -8.66
C VAL A 118 -2.97 0.84 -10.04
N GLY A 119 -1.65 0.95 -10.23
CA GLY A 119 -1.02 1.44 -11.45
C GLY A 119 -0.61 2.92 -11.42
N LEU A 120 -1.03 3.71 -10.42
CA LEU A 120 -0.58 5.11 -10.29
C LEU A 120 0.88 5.23 -9.83
N LEU A 121 1.33 4.29 -9.00
CA LEU A 121 2.71 4.20 -8.54
C LEU A 121 3.23 2.77 -8.81
N PRO A 122 3.60 2.42 -10.06
CA PRO A 122 4.10 1.08 -10.36
C PRO A 122 5.39 0.79 -9.58
N LEU A 123 5.45 -0.36 -8.90
CA LEU A 123 6.68 -0.81 -8.25
C LEU A 123 6.84 -2.32 -8.26
N VAL A 124 8.09 -2.73 -8.06
CA VAL A 124 8.47 -4.11 -7.78
C VAL A 124 9.19 -4.14 -6.45
N LEU A 125 8.72 -5.00 -5.55
CA LEU A 125 9.33 -5.23 -4.26
C LEU A 125 10.15 -6.52 -4.31
N PHE A 126 11.44 -6.40 -4.01
CA PHE A 126 12.32 -7.54 -3.79
C PHE A 126 12.51 -7.78 -2.30
N ARG A 127 12.40 -9.02 -1.87
CA ARG A 127 12.50 -9.44 -0.48
C ARG A 127 13.37 -10.70 -0.35
N PRO A 128 13.97 -10.96 0.82
CA PRO A 128 14.72 -12.19 1.07
C PRO A 128 13.91 -13.47 0.77
N GLU A 129 12.60 -13.44 1.00
CA GLU A 129 11.71 -14.59 0.76
C GLU A 129 11.50 -14.90 -0.73
N ASP A 130 11.86 -13.98 -1.62
CA ASP A 130 11.64 -14.15 -3.06
C ASP A 130 12.57 -15.19 -3.71
N VAL A 131 13.48 -15.82 -2.94
CA VAL A 131 14.16 -17.06 -3.32
C VAL A 131 13.17 -18.17 -3.71
N GLU A 132 11.97 -18.17 -3.11
CA GLU A 132 10.89 -19.11 -3.46
C GLU A 132 10.40 -18.95 -4.91
N LEU A 133 10.68 -17.84 -5.59
CA LEU A 133 10.36 -17.72 -7.01
C LEU A 133 11.13 -18.75 -7.85
N ILE A 134 12.35 -19.08 -7.44
CA ILE A 134 13.24 -20.01 -8.15
C ILE A 134 12.87 -21.47 -7.82
N SER A 135 12.83 -21.81 -6.53
CA SER A 135 12.69 -23.21 -6.07
C SER A 135 11.27 -23.58 -5.62
N GLY A 136 10.38 -22.60 -5.47
CA GLY A 136 9.04 -22.80 -4.96
C GLY A 136 8.03 -23.27 -6.01
N SER A 137 6.79 -23.41 -5.55
CA SER A 137 5.70 -23.91 -6.39
C SER A 137 5.36 -22.93 -7.53
N PRO A 138 4.76 -23.42 -8.62
CA PRO A 138 4.26 -22.55 -9.70
C PRO A 138 3.30 -21.46 -9.22
N ASP A 139 2.61 -21.67 -8.09
CA ASP A 139 1.68 -20.70 -7.51
C ASP A 139 2.38 -19.41 -7.05
N VAL A 140 3.58 -19.54 -6.47
CA VAL A 140 4.37 -18.38 -6.01
C VAL A 140 4.75 -17.50 -7.20
N ARG A 141 5.23 -18.11 -8.29
CA ARG A 141 5.58 -17.39 -9.53
C ARG A 141 4.37 -16.73 -10.18
N ARG A 142 3.23 -17.43 -10.26
CA ARG A 142 1.99 -16.85 -10.80
C ARG A 142 1.54 -15.65 -10.00
N LYS A 143 1.47 -15.75 -8.68
CA LYS A 143 1.08 -14.63 -7.80
C LYS A 143 2.02 -13.43 -7.92
N PHE A 144 3.31 -13.68 -8.11
CA PHE A 144 4.28 -12.61 -8.37
C PHE A 144 3.99 -11.91 -9.71
N LEU A 145 3.84 -12.68 -10.80
CA LEU A 145 3.53 -12.14 -12.12
C LEU A 145 2.18 -11.40 -12.14
N ASP A 146 1.15 -11.96 -11.52
CA ASP A 146 -0.17 -11.33 -11.39
C ASP A 146 -0.06 -9.94 -10.76
N LYS A 147 0.71 -9.80 -9.66
CA LYS A 147 0.90 -8.50 -8.99
C LYS A 147 1.59 -7.47 -9.87
N VAL A 148 2.53 -7.89 -10.73
CA VAL A 148 3.20 -6.99 -11.68
C VAL A 148 2.23 -6.57 -12.78
N LEU A 149 1.57 -7.55 -13.42
CA LEU A 149 0.65 -7.31 -14.54
C LEU A 149 -0.57 -6.49 -14.12
N LEU A 150 -1.10 -6.68 -12.92
CA LEU A 150 -2.22 -5.89 -12.39
C LEU A 150 -1.90 -4.39 -12.30
N GLN A 151 -0.62 -4.01 -12.14
CA GLN A 151 -0.23 -2.60 -12.07
C GLN A 151 -0.12 -1.95 -13.46
N THR A 152 0.16 -2.74 -14.51
CA THR A 152 0.50 -2.22 -15.84
C THR A 152 -0.54 -2.51 -16.92
N ASP A 153 -1.38 -3.52 -16.73
CA ASP A 153 -2.32 -4.01 -17.74
C ASP A 153 -3.74 -4.12 -17.17
N LYS A 154 -4.60 -3.16 -17.55
CA LYS A 154 -6.02 -3.14 -17.17
C LYS A 154 -6.83 -4.26 -17.82
N SER A 155 -6.44 -4.73 -19.01
CA SER A 155 -7.09 -5.88 -19.64
C SER A 155 -6.81 -7.14 -18.84
N TYR A 156 -5.57 -7.29 -18.36
CA TYR A 156 -5.18 -8.40 -17.49
C TYR A 156 -6.00 -8.44 -16.19
N ASP A 157 -6.19 -7.30 -15.50
CA ASP A 157 -7.03 -7.22 -14.30
C ASP A 157 -8.47 -7.73 -14.56
N HIS A 158 -9.07 -7.31 -15.68
CA HIS A 158 -10.39 -7.76 -16.05
C HIS A 158 -10.44 -9.26 -16.36
N SER A 159 -9.46 -9.76 -17.11
CA SER A 159 -9.34 -11.19 -17.45
C SER A 159 -9.14 -12.04 -16.20
N LEU A 160 -8.24 -11.63 -15.29
CA LEU A 160 -7.96 -12.34 -14.04
C LEU A 160 -9.20 -12.40 -13.14
N THR A 161 -9.88 -11.26 -12.96
CA THR A 161 -11.12 -11.18 -12.17
C THR A 161 -12.19 -12.12 -12.72
N THR A 162 -12.36 -12.15 -14.05
CA THR A 162 -13.34 -13.00 -14.73
C THR A 162 -12.99 -14.48 -14.59
N TYR A 163 -11.72 -14.82 -14.77
CA TYR A 163 -11.19 -16.16 -14.59
C TYR A 163 -11.42 -16.68 -13.17
N GLU A 164 -11.08 -15.90 -12.14
CA GLU A 164 -11.27 -16.31 -10.75
C GLU A 164 -12.75 -16.55 -10.41
N GLN A 165 -13.66 -15.69 -10.91
CA GLN A 165 -15.09 -15.86 -10.70
C GLN A 165 -15.60 -17.15 -11.36
N ALA A 166 -15.19 -17.44 -12.59
CA ALA A 166 -15.55 -18.66 -13.29
C ALA A 166 -15.01 -19.90 -12.57
N LEU A 167 -13.75 -19.86 -12.12
CA LEU A 167 -13.12 -20.94 -11.37
C LEU A 167 -13.85 -21.23 -10.05
N ARG A 168 -14.20 -20.19 -9.29
CA ARG A 168 -14.98 -20.34 -8.04
C ARG A 168 -16.36 -20.96 -8.29
N ARG A 169 -17.04 -20.55 -9.36
CA ARG A 169 -18.33 -21.15 -9.75
C ARG A 169 -18.17 -22.62 -10.11
N ARG A 170 -17.12 -22.97 -10.88
CA ARG A 170 -16.82 -24.36 -11.26
C ARG A 170 -16.54 -25.25 -10.05
N ASN A 171 -15.76 -24.76 -9.09
CA ASN A 171 -15.40 -25.55 -7.90
C ASN A 171 -16.54 -25.70 -6.88
N LYS A 172 -17.66 -25.00 -7.06
CA LYS A 172 -18.87 -25.13 -6.23
C LYS A 172 -19.84 -26.20 -6.77
N LEU A 173 -19.68 -26.59 -8.04
CA LEU A 173 -20.37 -27.73 -8.65
C LEU A 173 -19.70 -29.03 -8.22
#